data_AF-E9FB64-F1
#
_entry.id   AF-E9FB64-F1
#
_cell.length_a   1.000
_cell.length_b   1.000
_cell.length_c   1.000
_cell.angle_alpha   90.00
_cell.angle_beta   90.00
_cell.angle_gamma   90.00
#
_symmetry.space_group_name_H-M   'P 1'
#
loop_
_entity.id
_entity.type
_entity.pdbx_description
1 polymer ?
#
loop_
_entity_poly.entity_id
_entity_poly.type
_entity_poly.pdbx_seq_one_letter_code
_entity_poly.pdbx_strand_id
1 'polypeptide(L)'
;MRAIYRHAPGVRRRYRASLMDIHETLYESIVDVASLVNDLARQLCLDMMNKQIPDNAVLKRKPTPDYAPGCKCVIISDDCFPAIRRDNGTLQTNPIDNISPAASPEFRHDARAQRELGHNSIILMIEAQSRYIHTLIAPVIKAQASGGHFTVVPLVARMGAYNREIRDHLAKSAIADLSCDGWYKNADGLVANNWYGTVVEYQHRMATVEWGDFQVSGEGKP
;
A
#
# COMPACT_ATOMS: atom_id res chain seq x y z
N MET A 1 -5.86 -1.66 -30.01
CA MET A 1 -6.18 -1.11 -28.66
C MET A 1 -6.54 0.38 -28.70
N ARG A 2 -5.64 1.31 -29.10
CA ARG A 2 -5.92 2.77 -29.04
C ARG A 2 -7.16 3.22 -29.83
N ALA A 3 -7.37 2.71 -31.05
CA ALA A 3 -8.56 3.04 -31.86
C ALA A 3 -9.86 2.55 -31.22
N ILE A 4 -9.85 1.33 -30.66
CA ILE A 4 -11.02 0.73 -29.99
C ILE A 4 -11.43 1.57 -28.77
N TYR A 5 -10.47 1.99 -27.94
CA TYR A 5 -10.77 2.82 -26.77
C TYR A 5 -11.28 4.23 -27.12
N ARG A 6 -10.97 4.73 -28.31
CA ARG A 6 -11.46 6.02 -28.81
C ARG A 6 -12.90 5.92 -29.31
N HIS A 7 -13.24 4.83 -29.99
CA HIS A 7 -14.54 4.69 -30.65
C HIS A 7 -15.57 3.88 -29.85
N ALA A 8 -15.14 3.15 -28.81
CA ALA A 8 -16.02 2.38 -27.92
C ALA A 8 -15.66 2.67 -26.43
N PRO A 9 -16.14 3.79 -25.85
CA PRO A 9 -15.75 4.21 -24.50
C PRO A 9 -16.14 3.20 -23.40
N GLY A 10 -17.18 2.39 -23.62
CA GLY A 10 -17.57 1.30 -22.71
C GLY A 10 -16.47 0.24 -22.54
N VAL A 11 -15.73 -0.09 -23.60
CA VAL A 11 -14.63 -1.06 -23.55
C VAL A 11 -13.50 -0.55 -22.65
N ARG A 12 -13.15 0.74 -22.77
CA ARG A 12 -12.15 1.36 -21.88
C ARG A 12 -12.61 1.38 -20.42
N ARG A 13 -13.89 1.65 -20.17
CA ARG A 13 -14.47 1.61 -18.81
C ARG A 13 -14.38 0.21 -18.21
N ARG A 14 -14.79 -0.84 -18.96
CA ARG A 14 -14.72 -2.21 -18.46
C ARG A 14 -13.28 -2.67 -18.22
N TYR A 15 -12.35 -2.31 -19.11
CA TYR A 15 -10.93 -2.61 -18.92
C TYR A 15 -10.34 -1.96 -17.66
N ARG A 16 -10.69 -0.69 -17.39
CA ARG A 16 -10.29 -0.05 -16.13
C ARG A 16 -10.92 -0.72 -14.91
N ALA A 17 -12.20 -1.10 -15.01
CA ALA A 17 -12.87 -1.82 -13.94
C ALA A 17 -12.21 -3.19 -13.69
N SER A 18 -11.80 -3.91 -14.73
CA SER A 18 -11.10 -5.19 -14.55
C SER A 18 -9.72 -5.03 -13.92
N LEU A 19 -8.99 -3.93 -14.19
CA LEU A 19 -7.73 -3.65 -13.49
C LEU A 19 -7.97 -3.41 -11.99
N MET A 20 -9.07 -2.75 -11.63
CA MET A 20 -9.49 -2.60 -10.24
C MET A 20 -9.86 -3.94 -9.62
N ASP A 21 -10.66 -4.76 -10.31
CA ASP A 21 -11.03 -6.11 -9.84
C ASP A 21 -9.77 -6.95 -9.56
N ILE A 22 -8.77 -6.88 -10.44
CA ILE A 22 -7.48 -7.58 -10.27
C ILE A 22 -6.73 -7.05 -9.04
N HIS A 23 -6.58 -5.73 -8.90
CA HIS A 23 -5.87 -5.15 -7.76
C HIS A 23 -6.55 -5.46 -6.42
N GLU A 24 -7.88 -5.42 -6.38
CA GLU A 24 -8.66 -5.80 -5.20
C GLU A 24 -8.58 -7.30 -4.91
N THR A 25 -8.39 -8.15 -5.92
CA THR A 25 -8.14 -9.59 -5.71
C THR A 25 -6.74 -9.84 -5.16
N LEU A 26 -5.73 -9.08 -5.61
CA LEU A 26 -4.34 -9.20 -5.13
C LEU A 26 -4.20 -8.89 -3.64
N TYR A 27 -5.17 -8.18 -3.04
CA TYR A 27 -5.30 -8.01 -1.60
C TYR A 27 -5.12 -9.33 -0.82
N GLU A 28 -5.72 -10.43 -1.28
CA GLU A 28 -5.66 -11.73 -0.62
C GLU A 28 -4.22 -12.23 -0.44
N SER A 29 -3.34 -11.95 -1.41
CA SER A 29 -1.92 -12.31 -1.31
C SER A 29 -1.18 -11.60 -0.18
N ILE A 30 -1.67 -10.43 0.25
CA ILE A 30 -1.07 -9.64 1.33
C ILE A 30 -1.62 -10.08 2.68
N VAL A 31 -2.91 -10.40 2.77
CA VAL A 31 -3.56 -10.66 4.07
C VAL A 31 -3.54 -12.12 4.50
N ASP A 32 -3.35 -13.05 3.57
CA ASP A 32 -3.25 -14.47 3.87
C ASP A 32 -2.13 -15.11 3.05
N VAL A 33 -1.01 -15.42 3.74
CA VAL A 33 0.15 -16.10 3.16
C VAL A 33 -0.12 -17.53 2.73
N ALA A 34 -1.19 -18.15 3.26
CA ALA A 34 -1.62 -19.50 2.90
C ALA A 34 -2.69 -19.51 1.79
N SER A 35 -3.06 -18.34 1.25
CA SER A 35 -4.06 -18.24 0.19
C SER A 35 -3.53 -18.77 -1.15
N LEU A 36 -4.44 -19.31 -1.96
CA LEU A 36 -4.16 -19.72 -3.34
C LEU A 36 -3.61 -18.54 -4.17
N VAL A 37 -4.07 -17.31 -3.89
CA VAL A 37 -3.60 -16.10 -4.58
C VAL A 37 -2.14 -15.80 -4.22
N ASN A 38 -1.71 -16.01 -2.97
CA ASN A 38 -0.31 -15.89 -2.57
C ASN A 38 0.58 -16.91 -3.31
N ASP A 39 0.15 -18.17 -3.37
CA ASP A 39 0.89 -19.21 -4.08
C ASP A 39 0.98 -18.94 -5.58
N LEU A 40 -0.12 -18.49 -6.19
CA LEU A 40 -0.12 -18.09 -7.60
C LEU A 40 0.83 -16.91 -7.83
N ALA A 41 0.82 -15.90 -6.96
CA ALA A 41 1.73 -14.77 -7.05
C ALA A 41 3.20 -15.22 -6.95
N ARG A 42 3.51 -16.14 -6.03
CA ARG A 42 4.84 -16.75 -5.89
C ARG A 42 5.26 -17.44 -7.18
N GLN A 43 4.38 -18.27 -7.76
CA GLN A 43 4.68 -18.98 -9.01
C GLN A 43 4.90 -18.02 -10.17
N LEU A 44 4.06 -16.99 -10.33
CA LEU A 44 4.25 -15.98 -11.37
C LEU A 44 5.60 -15.26 -11.26
N CYS A 45 6.03 -14.92 -10.05
CA CYS A 45 7.36 -14.35 -9.81
C CYS A 45 8.49 -15.31 -10.20
N LEU A 46 8.38 -16.59 -9.80
CA LEU A 46 9.38 -17.61 -10.11
C LEU A 46 9.45 -17.94 -11.61
N ASP A 47 8.30 -18.04 -12.28
CA ASP A 47 8.20 -18.28 -13.72
C ASP A 47 8.83 -17.13 -14.52
N MET A 48 8.55 -15.89 -14.13
CA MET A 48 9.18 -14.72 -14.73
C MET A 48 10.70 -14.75 -14.57
N MET A 49 11.20 -15.05 -13.36
CA MET A 49 12.63 -15.18 -13.10
C MET A 49 13.25 -16.31 -13.93
N ASN A 50 12.61 -17.47 -13.97
CA ASN A 50 13.06 -18.64 -14.74
C ASN A 50 13.15 -18.34 -16.23
N LYS A 51 12.19 -17.56 -16.76
CA LYS A 51 12.17 -17.14 -18.16
C LYS A 51 13.24 -16.09 -18.47
N GLN A 52 13.49 -15.13 -17.58
CA GLN A 52 14.42 -14.03 -17.83
C GLN A 52 15.88 -14.38 -17.50
N ILE A 53 16.10 -15.38 -16.63
CA ILE A 53 17.42 -15.89 -16.25
C ILE A 53 17.49 -17.39 -16.56
N PRO A 54 17.52 -17.82 -17.84
CA PRO A 54 17.65 -19.24 -18.17
C PRO A 54 18.99 -19.80 -17.69
N ASP A 55 18.98 -21.05 -17.22
CA ASP A 55 20.17 -21.89 -16.95
C ASP A 55 21.24 -21.35 -15.99
N ASN A 56 20.93 -20.33 -15.18
CA ASN A 56 21.86 -19.79 -14.18
C ASN A 56 21.27 -19.86 -12.76
N ALA A 57 21.39 -21.04 -12.13
CA ALA A 57 20.83 -21.30 -10.79
C ALA A 57 21.42 -20.39 -9.70
N VAL A 58 22.70 -20.04 -9.80
CA VAL A 58 23.37 -19.15 -8.83
C VAL A 58 22.78 -17.74 -8.90
N LEU A 59 22.59 -17.22 -10.12
CA LEU A 59 22.03 -15.88 -10.31
C LEU A 59 20.53 -15.81 -9.98
N LYS A 60 19.78 -16.92 -10.09
CA LYS A 60 18.38 -17.01 -9.62
C LYS A 60 18.28 -16.98 -8.10
N ARG A 61 19.17 -17.71 -7.40
CA ARG A 61 19.11 -17.83 -5.94
C ARG A 61 19.36 -16.48 -5.24
N LYS A 62 20.31 -15.68 -5.73
CA LYS A 62 20.71 -14.40 -5.10
C LYS A 62 19.55 -13.41 -4.89
N PRO A 63 18.69 -13.12 -5.89
CA PRO A 63 17.56 -12.20 -5.74
C PRO A 63 16.27 -12.88 -5.26
N THR A 64 16.26 -14.20 -5.03
CA THR A 64 15.05 -14.90 -4.55
C THR A 64 14.88 -14.64 -3.06
N PRO A 65 13.82 -13.94 -2.63
CA PRO A 65 13.57 -13.69 -1.23
C PRO A 65 13.07 -14.95 -0.51
N ASP A 66 13.26 -14.99 0.81
CA ASP A 66 12.82 -16.04 1.73
C ASP A 66 11.49 -15.71 2.45
N TYR A 67 10.87 -14.59 2.11
CA TYR A 67 9.56 -14.16 2.62
C TYR A 67 8.44 -14.33 1.57
N ALA A 68 7.20 -14.35 2.03
CA ALA A 68 6.03 -14.47 1.15
C ALA A 68 5.82 -13.23 0.26
N PRO A 69 5.32 -13.40 -0.98
CA PRO A 69 4.82 -12.29 -1.79
C PRO A 69 3.84 -11.44 -0.98
N GLY A 70 3.91 -10.11 -1.16
CA GLY A 70 3.05 -9.18 -0.42
C GLY A 70 3.59 -8.73 0.94
N CYS A 71 4.65 -9.36 1.48
CA CYS A 71 5.29 -8.80 2.68
C CYS A 71 5.92 -7.42 2.44
N LYS A 72 6.52 -7.23 1.26
CA LYS A 72 7.03 -5.94 0.78
C LYS A 72 6.29 -5.57 -0.50
N CYS A 73 6.24 -4.27 -0.80
CA CYS A 73 5.71 -3.81 -2.08
C CYS A 73 6.38 -4.53 -3.24
N VAL A 74 5.57 -5.19 -4.07
CA VAL A 74 6.05 -5.94 -5.23
C VAL A 74 6.50 -4.96 -6.31
N ILE A 75 7.73 -5.13 -6.77
CA ILE A 75 8.26 -4.34 -7.88
C ILE A 75 7.89 -5.04 -9.18
N ILE A 76 7.09 -4.36 -10.01
CA ILE A 76 6.74 -4.82 -11.34
C ILE A 76 7.74 -4.21 -12.32
N SER A 77 8.58 -5.04 -12.94
CA SER A 77 9.60 -4.59 -13.88
C SER A 77 9.92 -5.67 -14.90
N ASP A 78 9.99 -5.27 -16.17
CA ASP A 78 10.45 -6.13 -17.27
C ASP A 78 11.99 -6.15 -17.39
N ASP A 79 12.68 -5.17 -16.79
CA ASP A 79 14.09 -4.90 -17.03
C ASP A 79 15.02 -5.34 -15.89
N CYS A 80 14.46 -5.62 -14.70
CA CYS A 80 15.25 -5.93 -13.52
C CYS A 80 16.12 -7.19 -13.71
N PHE A 81 15.53 -8.33 -14.09
CA PHE A 81 16.32 -9.56 -14.30
C PHE A 81 17.23 -9.52 -15.54
N PRO A 82 16.82 -8.94 -16.69
CA PRO A 82 17.73 -8.72 -17.81
C PRO A 82 18.93 -7.86 -17.43
N ALA A 83 18.76 -6.86 -16.56
CA ALA A 83 19.85 -5.99 -16.13
C ALA A 83 20.90 -6.72 -15.31
N ILE A 84 20.50 -7.55 -14.35
CA ILE A 84 21.46 -8.31 -13.52
C ILE A 84 22.20 -9.42 -14.29
N ARG A 85 21.71 -9.78 -15.49
CA ARG A 85 22.34 -10.77 -16.38
C ARG A 85 23.42 -10.17 -17.28
N ARG A 86 23.51 -8.84 -17.41
CA ARG A 86 24.49 -8.21 -18.30
C ARG A 86 25.91 -8.46 -17.79
N ASP A 87 26.83 -8.69 -18.72
CA ASP A 87 28.25 -8.97 -18.42
C ASP A 87 29.02 -7.75 -17.87
N ASN A 88 28.42 -6.56 -17.96
CA ASN A 88 29.03 -5.30 -17.50
C ASN A 88 28.77 -4.98 -16.02
N GLY A 89 28.23 -5.93 -15.26
CA GLY A 89 27.94 -5.78 -13.84
C GLY A 89 28.03 -7.10 -13.10
N THR A 90 28.07 -7.03 -11.77
CA THR A 90 28.07 -8.22 -10.92
C THR A 90 27.14 -7.99 -9.73
N LEU A 91 26.22 -8.93 -9.49
CA LEU A 91 25.33 -8.90 -8.34
C LEU A 91 26.08 -9.32 -7.07
N GLN A 92 26.31 -8.36 -6.17
CA GLN A 92 26.90 -8.56 -4.85
C GLN A 92 25.80 -8.57 -3.78
N THR A 93 25.84 -9.56 -2.89
CA THR A 93 24.87 -9.73 -1.79
C THR A 93 25.55 -9.75 -0.42
N ASN A 94 26.85 -9.46 -0.36
CA ASN A 94 27.61 -9.42 0.88
C ASN A 94 27.27 -8.14 1.67
N PRO A 95 27.32 -8.18 3.01
CA PRO A 95 27.20 -6.98 3.84
C PRO A 95 28.25 -5.93 3.45
N ILE A 96 27.88 -4.65 3.61
CA ILE A 96 28.80 -3.52 3.40
C ILE A 96 29.47 -3.22 4.75
N ASP A 97 30.79 -3.40 4.82
CA ASP A 97 31.56 -3.14 6.06
C ASP A 97 31.88 -1.65 6.24
N ASN A 98 32.33 -0.99 5.18
CA ASN A 98 32.64 0.45 5.18
C ASN A 98 32.53 1.03 3.77
N ILE A 99 32.35 2.35 3.69
CA ILE A 99 32.45 3.12 2.46
C ILE A 99 33.77 3.88 2.51
N SER A 100 34.64 3.65 1.52
CA SER A 100 35.88 4.39 1.39
C SER A 100 35.61 5.81 0.85
N PRO A 101 36.27 6.85 1.38
CA PRO A 101 36.02 8.26 0.99
C PRO A 101 36.35 8.60 -0.47
N ALA A 102 36.99 7.68 -1.21
CA ALA A 102 37.27 7.85 -2.64
C ALA A 102 36.04 7.71 -3.55
N ALA A 103 34.88 7.31 -3.01
CA ALA A 103 33.62 7.27 -3.74
C ALA A 103 32.59 8.15 -3.03
N SER A 104 32.18 9.25 -3.66
CA SER A 104 30.95 9.98 -3.33
C SER A 104 30.16 10.15 -4.62
N PRO A 105 28.83 9.95 -4.55
CA PRO A 105 27.98 10.99 -4.00
C PRO A 105 27.14 10.55 -2.81
N GLU A 106 26.88 11.52 -1.94
CA GLU A 106 25.89 11.46 -0.86
C GLU A 106 24.51 11.06 -1.42
N PHE A 107 24.00 9.92 -0.95
CA PHE A 107 22.61 9.52 -1.17
C PHE A 107 21.89 9.55 0.18
N ARG A 108 21.18 10.64 0.45
CA ARG A 108 20.30 10.76 1.61
C ARG A 108 18.86 10.69 1.13
N HIS A 109 18.20 9.57 1.37
CA HIS A 109 16.77 9.42 1.11
C HIS A 109 16.01 9.50 2.43
N ASP A 110 15.46 10.67 2.73
CA ASP A 110 14.45 10.82 3.79
C ASP A 110 13.08 10.44 3.19
N ALA A 111 12.76 9.14 3.18
CA ALA A 111 11.42 8.68 2.82
C ALA A 111 10.47 8.89 4.01
N ARG A 112 9.60 9.91 3.94
CA ARG A 112 8.47 10.04 4.86
C ARG A 112 7.38 9.07 4.44
N ALA A 113 7.08 8.11 5.31
CA ALA A 113 6.00 7.16 5.15
C ALA A 113 4.64 7.87 5.04
N GLN A 114 3.93 7.66 3.95
CA GLN A 114 2.49 7.88 3.89
C GLN A 114 1.78 6.58 4.30
N ARG A 115 0.51 6.67 4.71
CA ARG A 115 -0.30 5.48 5.00
C ARG A 115 -0.61 4.76 3.70
N GLU A 116 0.18 3.75 3.37
CA GLU A 116 0.19 3.11 2.06
C GLU A 116 -0.70 1.86 2.01
N LEU A 117 -1.35 1.67 0.87
CA LEU A 117 -1.98 0.41 0.45
C LEU A 117 -0.94 -0.41 -0.32
N GLY A 118 -0.80 -1.69 0.00
CA GLY A 118 0.15 -2.58 -0.68
C GLY A 118 -0.32 -3.12 -2.04
N HIS A 119 -1.62 -3.01 -2.37
CA HIS A 119 -2.23 -3.66 -3.55
C HIS A 119 -2.99 -2.73 -4.50
N ASN A 120 -3.25 -1.47 -4.11
CA ASN A 120 -4.06 -0.54 -4.91
C ASN A 120 -3.53 0.90 -4.87
N SER A 121 -4.07 1.77 -5.71
CA SER A 121 -3.66 3.17 -5.81
C SER A 121 -4.08 4.00 -4.61
N ILE A 122 -3.10 4.66 -3.99
CA ILE A 122 -3.30 5.62 -2.90
C ILE A 122 -4.23 6.78 -3.28
N ILE A 123 -4.31 7.14 -4.57
CA ILE A 123 -5.16 8.23 -5.07
C ILE A 123 -6.63 7.98 -4.67
N LEU A 124 -7.08 6.73 -4.73
CA LEU A 124 -8.46 6.37 -4.40
C LEU A 124 -8.77 6.55 -2.91
N MET A 125 -7.78 6.35 -2.03
CA MET A 125 -7.90 6.66 -0.61
C MET A 125 -7.92 8.17 -0.38
N ILE A 126 -7.01 8.92 -1.02
CA ILE A 126 -6.92 10.38 -0.86
C ILE A 126 -8.22 11.03 -1.31
N GLU A 127 -8.82 10.56 -2.41
CA GLU A 127 -10.12 11.05 -2.87
C GLU A 127 -11.24 10.79 -1.85
N ALA A 128 -11.28 9.60 -1.25
CA ALA A 128 -12.26 9.27 -0.21
C ALA A 128 -12.05 10.10 1.05
N GLN A 129 -10.80 10.22 1.52
CA GLN A 129 -10.43 11.06 2.66
C GLN A 129 -10.79 12.52 2.42
N SER A 130 -10.51 13.05 1.24
CA SER A 130 -10.80 14.45 0.89
C SER A 130 -12.30 14.73 0.96
N ARG A 131 -13.14 13.82 0.45
CA ARG A 131 -14.61 13.94 0.55
C ARG A 131 -15.09 13.88 2.01
N TYR A 132 -14.57 12.94 2.79
CA TYR A 132 -14.93 12.79 4.20
C TYR A 132 -14.55 14.03 5.03
N ILE A 133 -13.32 14.52 4.85
CA ILE A 133 -12.79 15.71 5.53
C ILE A 133 -13.60 16.95 5.13
N HIS A 134 -13.97 17.08 3.85
CA HIS A 134 -14.80 18.20 3.40
C HIS A 134 -16.14 18.25 4.17
N THR A 135 -16.79 17.12 4.37
CA THR A 135 -18.04 17.04 5.15
C THR A 135 -17.83 17.44 6.61
N LEU A 136 -16.71 17.05 7.24
CA LEU A 136 -16.38 17.45 8.61
C LEU A 136 -16.09 18.95 8.76
N ILE A 137 -15.43 19.55 7.76
CA ILE A 137 -15.00 20.96 7.80
C ILE A 137 -16.13 21.91 7.39
N ALA A 138 -17.10 21.47 6.58
CA ALA A 138 -18.17 22.34 6.08
C ALA A 138 -18.96 23.06 7.20
N PRO A 139 -19.37 22.41 8.32
CA PRO A 139 -19.99 23.10 9.45
C PRO A 139 -19.06 24.11 10.14
N VAL A 140 -17.76 23.81 10.22
CA VAL A 140 -16.73 24.71 10.79
C VAL A 140 -16.65 26.01 9.99
N ILE A 141 -16.54 25.91 8.67
CA ILE A 141 -16.50 27.07 7.77
C ILE A 141 -17.80 27.88 7.88
N LYS A 142 -18.95 27.20 7.93
CA LYS A 142 -20.27 27.85 8.02
C LYS A 142 -20.45 28.61 9.34
N ALA A 143 -20.03 28.03 10.46
CA ALA A 143 -20.08 28.69 11.76
C ALA A 143 -19.15 29.90 11.78
N GLN A 144 -17.92 29.75 11.28
CA GLN A 144 -16.94 30.83 11.22
C GLN A 144 -17.43 32.02 10.36
N ALA A 145 -18.07 31.75 9.22
CA ALA A 145 -18.64 32.79 8.36
C ALA A 145 -19.78 33.58 9.02
N SER A 146 -20.45 32.98 10.02
CA SER A 146 -21.54 33.60 10.78
C SER A 146 -21.05 34.31 12.05
N GLY A 147 -19.72 34.36 12.29
CA GLY A 147 -19.13 34.89 13.52
C GLY A 147 -19.15 33.93 14.71
N GLY A 148 -19.62 32.69 14.50
CA GLY A 148 -19.68 31.64 15.52
C GLY A 148 -18.48 30.68 15.45
N HIS A 149 -18.54 29.62 16.26
CA HIS A 149 -17.57 28.53 16.23
C HIS A 149 -18.27 27.17 16.19
N PHE A 150 -17.64 26.20 15.55
CA PHE A 150 -18.05 24.80 15.56
C PHE A 150 -16.80 23.94 15.74
N THR A 151 -16.84 23.04 16.71
CA THR A 151 -15.72 22.17 17.08
C THR A 151 -16.15 20.73 16.89
N VAL A 152 -15.30 19.97 16.20
CA VAL A 152 -15.46 18.54 15.96
C VAL A 152 -14.17 17.85 16.39
N VAL A 153 -14.27 16.95 17.37
CA VAL A 153 -13.12 16.22 17.93
C VAL A 153 -13.45 14.73 17.95
N PRO A 154 -12.59 13.86 17.39
CA PRO A 154 -12.84 12.42 17.44
C PRO A 154 -12.83 11.91 18.88
N LEU A 155 -13.77 11.04 19.22
CA LEU A 155 -13.84 10.44 20.55
C LEU A 155 -12.64 9.51 20.78
N VAL A 156 -11.93 9.71 21.89
CA VAL A 156 -10.74 8.92 22.24
C VAL A 156 -11.06 7.41 22.29
N ALA A 157 -12.23 7.05 22.84
CA ALA A 157 -12.67 5.66 22.88
C ALA A 157 -12.84 5.04 21.47
N ARG A 158 -13.36 5.83 20.50
CA ARG A 158 -13.53 5.40 19.11
C ARG A 158 -12.20 5.26 18.40
N MET A 159 -11.29 6.22 18.56
CA MET A 159 -9.93 6.11 18.03
C MET A 159 -9.21 4.87 18.58
N GLY A 160 -9.33 4.61 19.88
CA GLY A 160 -8.74 3.44 20.51
C GLY A 160 -9.31 2.12 19.99
N ALA A 161 -10.63 2.04 19.78
CA ALA A 161 -11.27 0.86 19.20
C ALA A 161 -10.85 0.63 17.73
N TYR A 162 -10.86 1.70 16.93
CA TYR A 162 -10.44 1.65 15.53
C TYR A 162 -8.97 1.24 15.37
N ASN A 163 -8.08 1.77 16.22
CA ASN A 163 -6.66 1.37 16.21
C ASN A 163 -6.47 -0.10 16.64
N ARG A 164 -7.28 -0.62 17.56
CA ARG A 164 -7.24 -2.05 17.92
C ARG A 164 -7.69 -2.92 16.74
N GLU A 165 -8.83 -2.59 16.12
CA GLU A 165 -9.33 -3.28 14.93
C GLU A 165 -8.23 -3.35 13.84
N ILE A 166 -7.64 -2.22 13.47
CA ILE A 166 -6.57 -2.19 12.46
C ILE A 166 -5.42 -3.12 12.83
N ARG A 167 -4.93 -3.04 14.08
CA ARG A 167 -3.80 -3.86 14.53
C ARG A 167 -4.13 -5.35 14.50
N ASP A 168 -5.31 -5.74 14.97
CA ASP A 168 -5.73 -7.14 15.04
C ASP A 168 -5.86 -7.76 13.64
N HIS A 169 -6.26 -6.97 12.65
CA HIS A 169 -6.28 -7.39 11.25
C HIS A 169 -4.87 -7.44 10.63
N LEU A 170 -4.05 -6.40 10.81
CA LEU A 170 -2.69 -6.37 10.26
C LEU A 170 -1.80 -7.47 10.81
N ALA A 171 -1.97 -7.86 12.07
CA ALA A 171 -1.20 -8.92 12.71
C ALA A 171 -1.29 -10.27 12.00
N LYS A 172 -2.30 -10.48 11.15
CA LYS A 172 -2.51 -11.72 10.38
C LYS A 172 -1.91 -11.66 8.97
N SER A 173 -1.49 -10.48 8.52
CA SER A 173 -1.02 -10.26 7.15
C SER A 173 0.43 -10.73 6.92
N ALA A 174 0.78 -10.95 5.66
CA ALA A 174 2.15 -11.22 5.20
C ALA A 174 3.13 -10.13 5.64
N ILE A 175 2.67 -8.88 5.76
CA ILE A 175 3.49 -7.74 6.21
C ILE A 175 3.89 -7.91 7.68
N ALA A 176 3.06 -8.57 8.49
CA ALA A 176 3.33 -8.85 9.90
C ALA A 176 4.17 -10.13 10.11
N ASP A 177 4.40 -10.94 9.08
CA ASP A 177 5.12 -12.22 9.18
C ASP A 177 6.51 -12.05 9.78
N LEU A 178 6.86 -12.88 10.77
CA LEU A 178 8.16 -12.86 11.45
C LEU A 178 9.32 -13.14 10.51
N SER A 179 9.10 -13.86 9.41
CA SER A 179 10.14 -14.15 8.40
C SER A 179 10.51 -12.94 7.54
N CYS A 180 9.89 -11.79 7.78
CA CYS A 180 10.03 -10.64 6.91
C CYS A 180 10.33 -9.36 7.67
N ASP A 181 11.55 -8.85 7.44
CA ASP A 181 11.99 -7.56 7.92
C ASP A 181 11.67 -6.47 6.90
N GLY A 182 10.86 -5.49 7.29
CA GLY A 182 10.41 -4.42 6.42
C GLY A 182 10.17 -3.11 7.17
N TRP A 183 10.27 -2.00 6.45
CA TRP A 183 10.11 -0.64 6.99
C TRP A 183 8.69 -0.33 7.50
N TYR A 184 7.72 -1.21 7.23
CA TYR A 184 6.34 -1.12 7.73
C TYR A 184 6.21 -1.38 9.23
N LYS A 185 7.17 -2.11 9.82
CA LYS A 185 7.18 -2.47 11.23
C LYS A 185 7.97 -1.43 12.03
N ASN A 186 7.45 -1.07 13.20
CA ASN A 186 8.20 -0.30 14.18
C ASN A 186 9.18 -1.21 14.97
N ALA A 187 9.92 -0.63 15.92
CA ALA A 187 10.85 -1.37 16.78
C ALA A 187 10.18 -2.48 17.61
N ASP A 188 8.87 -2.38 17.85
CA ASP A 188 8.06 -3.37 18.57
C ASP A 188 7.47 -4.44 17.63
N GLY A 189 7.82 -4.42 16.34
CA GLY A 189 7.30 -5.34 15.32
C GLY A 189 5.89 -5.03 14.82
N LEU A 190 5.29 -3.90 15.25
CA LEU A 190 3.92 -3.53 14.89
C LEU A 190 3.87 -2.80 13.54
N VAL A 191 2.92 -3.20 12.70
CA VAL A 191 2.62 -2.51 11.44
C VAL A 191 1.87 -1.21 11.74
N ALA A 192 2.54 -0.07 11.55
CA ALA A 192 2.02 1.22 12.02
C ALA A 192 1.23 2.01 10.96
N ASN A 193 1.55 1.82 9.67
CA ASN A 193 1.17 2.76 8.62
C ASN A 193 0.14 2.21 7.63
N ASN A 194 -0.06 0.90 7.57
CA ASN A 194 -0.82 0.29 6.48
C ASN A 194 -2.31 0.19 6.81
N TRP A 195 -3.14 0.33 5.77
CA TRP A 195 -4.55 -0.07 5.86
C TRP A 195 -4.68 -1.57 5.62
N TYR A 196 -5.46 -2.25 6.45
CA TYR A 196 -5.55 -3.71 6.43
C TYR A 196 -6.55 -4.27 5.44
N GLY A 197 -7.48 -3.46 4.92
CA GLY A 197 -8.61 -3.90 4.11
C GLY A 197 -8.46 -3.55 2.63
N THR A 198 -9.53 -3.76 1.88
CA THR A 198 -9.61 -3.39 0.45
C THR A 198 -9.84 -1.89 0.25
N VAL A 199 -9.59 -1.35 -0.95
CA VAL A 199 -9.89 0.07 -1.23
C VAL A 199 -11.40 0.30 -1.28
N VAL A 200 -12.17 -0.67 -1.78
CA VAL A 200 -13.63 -0.57 -1.85
C VAL A 200 -14.23 -0.51 -0.44
N GLU A 201 -13.76 -1.36 0.48
CA GLU A 201 -14.15 -1.28 1.89
C GLU A 201 -13.81 0.10 2.48
N TYR A 202 -12.60 0.59 2.24
CA TYR A 202 -12.17 1.90 2.72
C TYR A 202 -13.05 3.03 2.21
N GLN A 203 -13.38 3.02 0.90
CA GLN A 203 -14.26 4.01 0.29
C GLN A 203 -15.67 3.95 0.87
N HIS A 204 -16.21 2.76 1.13
CA HIS A 204 -17.50 2.60 1.79
C HIS A 204 -17.48 3.13 3.22
N ARG A 205 -16.45 2.79 4.01
CA ARG A 205 -16.28 3.30 5.39
C ARG A 205 -16.16 4.83 5.44
N MET A 206 -15.59 5.45 4.40
CA MET A 206 -15.47 6.90 4.27
C MET A 206 -16.61 7.57 3.51
N ALA A 207 -17.63 6.84 3.08
CA ALA A 207 -18.72 7.41 2.28
C ALA A 207 -19.62 8.33 3.12
N THR A 208 -19.75 8.05 4.43
CA THR A 208 -20.65 8.76 5.34
C THR A 208 -19.91 9.13 6.63
N VAL A 209 -20.14 10.35 7.12
CA VAL A 209 -19.65 10.77 8.44
C VAL A 209 -20.60 10.27 9.51
N GLU A 210 -20.11 9.39 10.36
CA GLU A 210 -20.81 8.95 11.58
C GLU A 210 -20.56 9.96 12.70
N TRP A 211 -21.44 10.96 12.81
CA TRP A 211 -21.28 12.04 13.80
C TRP A 211 -21.24 11.56 15.25
N GLY A 212 -21.77 10.36 15.55
CA GLY A 212 -21.67 9.72 16.85
C GLY A 212 -20.24 9.32 17.26
N ASP A 213 -19.29 9.34 16.33
CA ASP A 213 -17.87 9.09 16.61
C ASP A 213 -17.11 10.35 17.04
N PHE A 214 -17.77 11.50 17.03
CA PHE A 214 -17.19 12.80 17.33
C PHE A 214 -17.90 13.45 18.52
N GLN A 215 -17.11 14.12 19.35
CA GLN A 215 -17.62 15.16 20.23
C GLN A 215 -17.80 16.43 19.40
N VAL A 216 -19.05 16.81 19.20
CA VAL A 216 -19.44 18.03 18.47
C VAL A 216 -19.91 19.09 19.46
N SER A 217 -19.45 20.32 19.31
CA SER A 217 -19.89 21.46 20.12
C SER A 217 -19.85 22.77 19.34
N GLY A 218 -20.65 23.76 19.76
CA GLY A 218 -20.77 25.06 19.10
C GLY A 218 -22.07 25.23 18.33
N GLU A 219 -22.08 26.17 17.38
CA GLU A 219 -23.26 26.60 16.65
C GLU A 219 -23.38 25.91 15.29
N GLY A 220 -24.57 25.40 14.99
CA GLY A 220 -24.85 24.68 13.75
C GLY A 220 -25.18 23.20 13.99
N LYS A 221 -25.97 22.63 13.08
CA LYS A 221 -26.20 21.18 13.06
C LYS A 221 -25.12 20.52 12.19
N PRO A 222 -24.64 19.33 12.59
CA PRO A 222 -23.94 18.44 11.68
C PRO A 222 -24.76 18.14 10.41
#